data_AF-A0A969JML3-F1
#
_entry.id   AF-A0A969JML3-F1
#
_cell.length_a   1.000
_cell.length_b   1.000
_cell.length_c   1.000
_cell.angle_alpha   90.00
_cell.angle_beta   90.00
_cell.angle_gamma   90.00
#
_symmetry.space_group_name_H-M   'P 1'
#
loop_
_entity.id
_entity.type
_entity.pdbx_description
1 polymer ?
#
loop_
_entity_poly.entity_id
_entity_poly.type
_entity_poly.pdbx_seq_one_letter_code
_entity_poly.pdbx_strand_id
1 'polypeptide(L)'
;MTQPLQLPELFAQHKAKSLLLRNESVRERIKKLIKLREWVLKNRDKIIEAVRKDLGKPPLEIDSNEIYTTVSAINHIIKNVKRWTKHKK
;
A
#
# COMPACT_ATOMS: atom_id res chain seq x y z
N MET A 1 3.40 13.39 21.43
CA MET A 1 3.72 11.99 21.10
C MET A 1 2.52 11.15 21.52
N THR A 2 1.74 10.61 20.58
CA THR A 2 0.61 9.73 20.91
C THR A 2 1.14 8.43 21.50
N GLN A 3 0.69 8.05 22.70
CA GLN A 3 0.98 6.72 23.25
C GLN A 3 0.52 5.65 22.24
N PRO A 4 1.32 4.59 22.03
CA PRO A 4 0.91 3.50 21.16
C PRO A 4 -0.33 2.83 21.76
N LEU A 5 -1.37 2.67 20.93
CA LEU A 5 -2.54 1.85 21.27
C LEU A 5 -2.07 0.46 21.73
N GLN A 6 -2.66 -0.04 22.80
CA GLN A 6 -2.42 -1.41 23.25
C GLN A 6 -2.84 -2.37 22.13
N LEU A 7 -2.04 -3.41 21.87
CA LEU A 7 -2.23 -4.33 20.74
C LEU A 7 -3.68 -4.87 20.59
N PRO A 8 -4.39 -5.25 21.68
CA PRO A 8 -5.78 -5.71 21.57
C PRO A 8 -6.75 -4.65 21.02
N GLU A 9 -6.57 -3.39 21.41
CA GLU A 9 -7.42 -2.29 20.99
C GLU A 9 -7.21 -1.96 19.51
N LEU A 10 -5.94 -1.84 19.09
CA LEU A 10 -5.59 -1.62 17.69
C LEU A 10 -6.14 -2.73 16.79
N PHE A 11 -6.02 -3.99 17.25
CA PHE A 11 -6.57 -5.13 16.53
C PHE A 11 -8.10 -5.04 16.38
N ALA A 12 -8.82 -4.70 17.45
CA ALA A 12 -10.27 -4.52 17.40
C ALA A 12 -10.68 -3.43 16.40
N GLN A 13 -9.97 -2.30 16.38
CA GLN A 13 -10.20 -1.21 15.43
C GLN A 13 -9.97 -1.65 13.98
N HIS A 14 -8.86 -2.34 13.70
CA HIS A 14 -8.57 -2.88 12.37
C HIS A 14 -9.61 -3.93 11.92
N LYS A 15 -10.05 -4.80 12.83
CA LYS A 15 -11.10 -5.80 12.56
C LYS A 15 -12.40 -5.12 12.15
N ALA A 16 -12.87 -4.13 12.90
CA ALA A 16 -14.07 -3.38 12.57
C ALA A 16 -13.92 -2.65 11.22
N LYS A 17 -12.78 -1.98 11.00
CA LYS A 17 -12.51 -1.28 9.73
C LYS A 17 -12.50 -2.23 8.53
N SER A 18 -11.97 -3.44 8.69
CA SER A 18 -11.90 -4.43 7.61
C SER A 18 -13.29 -4.80 7.06
N LEU A 19 -14.32 -4.88 7.93
CA LEU A 19 -15.69 -5.17 7.52
C LEU A 19 -16.26 -4.05 6.65
N LEU A 20 -15.98 -2.80 7.01
CA LEU A 20 -16.38 -1.64 6.20
C LEU A 20 -15.68 -1.64 4.83
N LEU A 21 -14.38 -1.94 4.79
CA LEU A 21 -13.59 -1.97 3.56
C LEU A 21 -14.06 -3.04 2.56
N ARG A 22 -14.59 -4.18 3.04
CA ARG A 22 -15.11 -5.25 2.17
C ARG A 22 -16.28 -4.79 1.30
N ASN A 23 -17.10 -3.87 1.82
CA ASN A 23 -18.28 -3.36 1.15
C ASN A 23 -18.02 -2.09 0.33
N GLU A 24 -16.79 -1.57 0.31
CA GLU A 24 -16.47 -0.40 -0.48
C GLU A 24 -16.50 -0.67 -1.97
N SER A 25 -16.96 0.33 -2.73
CA SER A 25 -16.96 0.31 -4.19
C SER A 25 -15.54 0.19 -4.75
N VAL A 26 -15.44 -0.38 -5.95
CA VAL A 26 -14.17 -0.47 -6.69
C VAL A 26 -13.54 0.91 -6.92
N ARG A 27 -14.36 1.96 -7.06
CA ARG A 27 -13.89 3.35 -7.21
C ARG A 27 -13.10 3.81 -5.98
N GLU A 28 -13.62 3.57 -4.78
CA GLU A 28 -12.94 3.96 -3.54
C GLU A 28 -11.66 3.16 -3.31
N ARG A 29 -11.66 1.86 -3.67
CA ARG A 29 -10.44 1.03 -3.65
C ARG A 29 -9.36 1.60 -4.58
N ILE A 30 -9.73 1.98 -5.81
CA ILE A 30 -8.80 2.59 -6.78
C ILE A 30 -8.24 3.91 -6.24
N LYS A 31 -9.07 4.78 -5.65
CA LYS A 31 -8.61 6.05 -5.06
C LYS A 31 -7.53 5.83 -3.99
N LYS A 32 -7.70 4.82 -3.13
CA LYS A 32 -6.69 4.48 -2.09
C LYS A 32 -5.40 3.95 -2.70
N LEU A 33 -5.49 3.12 -3.74
CA LEU A 33 -4.32 2.63 -4.48
C LEU A 33 -3.56 3.77 -5.15
N ILE A 34 -4.25 4.74 -5.76
CA ILE A 34 -3.64 5.93 -6.34
C ILE A 34 -2.92 6.75 -5.26
N LYS A 35 -3.60 7.01 -4.14
CA LYS A 35 -3.00 7.72 -2.99
C LYS A 35 -1.75 7.02 -2.46
N LEU A 36 -1.77 5.68 -2.38
CA LEU A 36 -0.60 4.90 -1.96
C LEU A 36 0.55 5.03 -2.96
N ARG A 37 0.27 4.89 -4.26
CA ARG A 37 1.27 5.04 -5.32
C ARG A 37 1.92 6.42 -5.30
N GLU A 38 1.12 7.48 -5.18
CA GLU A 38 1.60 8.86 -5.08
C GLU A 38 2.45 9.08 -3.83
N TRP A 39 2.05 8.50 -2.70
CA TRP A 39 2.83 8.57 -1.48
C TRP A 39 4.19 7.86 -1.64
N VAL A 40 4.22 6.66 -2.25
CA VAL A 40 5.48 5.94 -2.51
C VAL A 40 6.41 6.77 -3.38
N LEU A 41 5.90 7.30 -4.51
CA LEU A 41 6.70 8.12 -5.43
C LEU A 41 7.20 9.41 -4.77
N LYS A 42 6.36 10.09 -3.98
CA LYS A 42 6.73 11.30 -3.25
C LYS A 42 7.80 11.05 -2.17
N ASN A 43 7.85 9.84 -1.62
CA ASN A 43 8.80 9.47 -0.56
C ASN A 43 9.92 8.56 -1.06
N ARG A 44 10.12 8.45 -2.39
CA ARG A 44 11.12 7.59 -3.02
C ARG A 44 12.50 7.69 -2.37
N ASP A 45 13.03 8.91 -2.24
CA ASP A 45 14.38 9.12 -1.71
C ASP A 45 14.49 8.76 -0.22
N LYS A 46 13.44 9.00 0.56
CA LYS A 46 13.38 8.61 1.97
C LYS A 46 13.33 7.10 2.15
N ILE A 47 12.63 6.40 1.26
CA ILE A 47 12.58 4.94 1.23
C ILE A 47 13.97 4.40 0.89
N ILE A 48 14.63 4.94 -0.14
CA ILE A 48 15.99 4.55 -0.51
C ILE A 48 16.96 4.76 0.65
N GLU A 49 16.93 5.92 1.30
CA GLU A 49 17.79 6.22 2.44
C GLU A 49 17.56 5.25 3.60
N ALA A 50 16.30 5.00 3.99
CA ALA A 50 15.96 4.08 5.08
C ALA A 50 16.40 2.65 4.76
N VAL A 51 16.05 2.13 3.59
CA VAL A 51 16.41 0.76 3.18
C VAL A 51 17.93 0.59 3.07
N ARG A 52 18.64 1.60 2.57
CA ARG A 52 20.10 1.60 2.53
C ARG A 52 20.70 1.57 3.94
N LYS A 53 20.14 2.33 4.87
CA LYS A 53 20.59 2.36 6.27
C LYS A 53 20.38 1.02 6.98
N ASP A 54 19.25 0.36 6.71
CA ASP A 54 18.89 -0.89 7.37
C ASP A 54 19.57 -2.12 6.74
N LEU A 55 19.70 -2.14 5.41
CA LEU A 55 20.10 -3.34 4.65
C LEU A 55 21.38 -3.16 3.82
N GLY A 56 21.94 -1.95 3.73
CA GLY A 56 23.19 -1.70 2.98
C GLY A 56 23.08 -1.81 1.45
N LYS A 57 21.88 -1.99 0.90
CA LYS A 57 21.66 -2.19 -0.54
C LYS A 57 22.00 -0.94 -1.38
N PRO A 58 22.50 -1.08 -2.62
CA PRO A 58 22.71 0.04 -3.53
C PRO A 58 21.39 0.74 -3.92
N PRO A 59 21.37 2.08 -4.09
CA PRO A 59 20.14 2.83 -4.44
C PRO A 59 19.39 2.31 -5.67
N LEU A 60 20.13 1.89 -6.71
CA LEU A 60 19.53 1.37 -7.93
C LEU A 60 18.75 0.07 -7.70
N GLU A 61 19.29 -0.83 -6.88
CA GLU A 61 18.64 -2.08 -6.53
C GLU A 61 17.38 -1.82 -5.69
N ILE A 62 17.45 -0.89 -4.74
CA ILE A 62 16.29 -0.51 -3.91
C ILE A 62 15.18 0.07 -4.80
N ASP A 63 15.54 0.94 -5.73
CA ASP A 63 14.58 1.54 -6.64
C ASP A 63 13.91 0.49 -7.55
N SER A 64 14.67 -0.44 -8.11
CA SER A 64 14.11 -1.48 -8.98
C SER A 64 13.28 -2.51 -8.19
N ASN A 65 13.77 -2.97 -7.04
CA ASN A 65 13.18 -4.10 -6.33
C ASN A 65 12.05 -3.69 -5.37
N GLU A 66 12.16 -2.53 -4.72
CA GLU A 66 11.18 -2.10 -3.71
C GLU A 66 10.18 -1.10 -4.31
N ILE A 67 10.68 -0.01 -4.92
CA ILE A 67 9.84 1.09 -5.38
C ILE A 67 9.11 0.73 -6.67
N TYR A 68 9.84 0.32 -7.71
CA TYR A 68 9.26 -0.01 -9.00
C TYR A 68 8.33 -1.23 -8.92
N THR A 69 8.72 -2.31 -8.21
CA THR A 69 7.86 -3.47 -7.99
C THR A 69 6.55 -3.07 -7.30
N THR A 70 6.61 -2.22 -6.27
CA THR A 70 5.40 -1.74 -5.57
C THR A 70 4.50 -0.90 -6.49
N VAL A 71 5.08 0.07 -7.21
CA VAL A 71 4.33 0.97 -8.10
C VAL A 71 3.72 0.19 -9.27
N SER A 72 4.47 -0.74 -9.87
CA SER A 72 3.99 -1.58 -10.96
C SER A 72 2.89 -2.54 -10.51
N ALA A 73 3.01 -3.15 -9.32
CA ALA A 73 1.97 -3.98 -8.73
C ALA A 73 0.67 -3.17 -8.51
N ILE A 74 0.78 -1.96 -7.96
CA ILE A 74 -0.38 -1.06 -7.79
C ILE A 74 -1.02 -0.74 -9.14
N ASN A 75 -0.23 -0.37 -10.14
CA ASN A 75 -0.74 -0.07 -11.48
C ASN A 75 -1.45 -1.29 -12.10
N HIS A 76 -0.87 -2.49 -11.93
CA HIS A 76 -1.47 -3.74 -12.39
C HIS A 76 -2.83 -3.99 -11.70
N ILE A 77 -2.91 -3.79 -10.38
CA ILE A 77 -4.17 -3.94 -9.64
C ILE A 77 -5.20 -2.92 -10.13
N ILE A 78 -4.85 -1.64 -10.27
CA ILE A 78 -5.77 -0.60 -10.75
C ILE A 78 -6.36 -0.96 -12.13
N LYS A 79 -5.52 -1.47 -13.05
CA LYS A 79 -5.94 -1.89 -14.40
C LYS A 79 -6.94 -3.05 -14.37
N ASN A 80 -6.83 -3.94 -13.39
CA ASN A 80 -7.55 -5.21 -13.41
C ASN A 80 -8.67 -5.36 -12.35
N VAL A 81 -8.66 -4.56 -11.28
CA VAL A 81 -9.53 -4.75 -10.12
C VAL A 81 -11.02 -4.71 -10.48
N LYS A 82 -11.43 -3.91 -11.47
CA LYS A 82 -12.81 -3.88 -11.99
C LYS A 82 -13.23 -5.23 -12.56
N ARG A 83 -12.34 -5.91 -13.29
CA ARG A 83 -12.58 -7.24 -13.87
C ARG A 83 -12.58 -8.31 -12.78
N TRP A 84 -11.65 -8.24 -11.84
CA TRP A 84 -11.51 -9.24 -10.77
C TRP A 84 -12.66 -9.24 -9.76
N THR A 85 -13.27 -8.07 -9.55
CA THR A 85 -14.39 -7.91 -8.60
C THR A 85 -15.77 -8.10 -9.25
N LYS A 86 -15.84 -8.25 -10.58
CA LYS A 86 -17.09 -8.55 -11.26
C LYS A 86 -17.56 -9.95 -10.84
N HIS A 87 -18.82 -10.06 -10.43
CA HIS A 87 -19.44 -11.35 -10.11
C HIS A 87 -19.31 -12.28 -11.32
N LYS A 88 -18.72 -13.47 -11.12
CA LYS A 88 -18.73 -14.54 -12.12
C LYS A 88 -20.04 -15.30 -11.95
N LYS A 89 -20.77 -15.46 -13.05
CA LYS A 89 -21.93 -16.36 -13.12
C LYS A 89 -21.50 -17.80 -12.91
#